data_AF-A0A924GTP0-F1
#
_entry.id   AF-A0A924GTP0-F1
#
_cell.length_a   1.000
_cell.length_b   1.000
_cell.length_c   1.000
_cell.angle_alpha   90.00
_cell.angle_beta   90.00
_cell.angle_gamma   90.00
#
_symmetry.space_group_name_H-M   'P 1'
#
loop_
_entity.id
_entity.type
_entity.pdbx_description
1 polymer ?
#
loop_
_entity_poly.entity_id
_entity_poly.type
_entity_poly.pdbx_seq_one_letter_code
_entity_poly.pdbx_strand_id
1 'polypeptide(L)'
;ASTDNKFEPYRPERSSEVRPDRNERPTFEERGPRLGDAAFRAQREAFEAANQALKKLNMHAHGEVLTNLLAAWEKRDPAQLPGAQELGKQVTPAVRSSWVQALASAPGKDATEALLRLEIAAELPTPAEHISARRMLQLQLLTKRNAPAPAETWGEDAAKVLGASFDAGNARRVQNALKALLKR
;
A
#
# COMPACT_ATOMS: atom_id res chain seq x y z
N ALA A 1 84.78 19.48 -34.90
CA ALA A 1 83.75 18.54 -35.38
C ALA A 1 82.50 19.32 -35.75
N SER A 2 81.73 18.81 -36.71
CA SER A 2 80.46 19.33 -37.28
C SER A 2 80.62 20.45 -38.31
N THR A 3 81.00 20.16 -39.56
CA THR A 3 80.17 19.69 -40.70
C THR A 3 79.12 20.70 -41.18
N ASP A 4 79.56 21.46 -42.18
CA ASP A 4 78.83 21.92 -43.35
C ASP A 4 77.70 20.96 -43.77
N ASN A 5 76.48 21.46 -43.94
CA ASN A 5 75.41 20.76 -44.67
C ASN A 5 74.47 21.77 -45.33
N LYS A 6 74.95 22.23 -46.47
CA LYS A 6 74.22 22.74 -47.63
C LYS A 6 73.25 21.69 -48.18
N PHE A 7 71.96 21.75 -47.83
CA PHE A 7 70.83 21.37 -48.70
C PHE A 7 69.50 21.70 -48.00
N GLU A 8 68.91 22.85 -48.30
CA GLU A 8 67.49 23.07 -48.04
C GLU A 8 66.69 22.42 -49.17
N PRO A 9 65.78 21.47 -48.91
CA PRO A 9 64.84 21.05 -49.92
C PRO A 9 63.80 22.15 -50.12
N TYR A 10 63.73 22.67 -51.35
CA TYR A 10 62.66 23.51 -51.87
C TYR A 10 61.30 22.96 -51.42
N ARG A 11 60.62 23.71 -50.53
CA ARG A 11 59.27 23.42 -50.08
C ARG A 11 58.33 24.16 -51.03
N PRO A 12 57.53 23.49 -51.88
CA PRO A 12 56.58 24.21 -52.73
C PRO A 12 55.59 24.96 -51.83
N GLU A 13 55.44 26.25 -52.11
CA GLU A 13 54.40 27.13 -51.59
C GLU A 13 53.09 26.37 -51.53
N ARG A 14 52.57 26.16 -50.31
CA ARG A 14 51.23 25.61 -50.10
C ARG A 14 50.27 26.60 -50.73
N SER A 15 49.77 26.21 -51.89
CA SER A 15 48.60 26.78 -52.53
C SER A 15 47.55 27.04 -51.45
N SER A 16 47.01 28.25 -51.46
CA SER A 16 45.91 28.70 -50.62
C SER A 16 44.64 27.89 -50.90
N GLU A 17 44.60 26.67 -50.37
CA GLU A 17 43.40 25.84 -50.33
C GLU A 17 42.63 26.17 -49.06
N VAL A 18 41.65 27.06 -49.27
CA VAL A 18 40.34 27.12 -48.63
C VAL A 18 40.22 26.25 -47.38
N ARG A 19 40.29 26.91 -46.21
CA ARG A 19 39.82 26.30 -44.96
C ARG A 19 38.36 25.87 -45.17
N PRO A 20 38.01 24.58 -45.02
CA PRO A 20 36.61 24.21 -44.99
C PRO A 20 35.99 24.85 -43.74
N ASP A 21 34.87 25.50 -43.99
CA ASP A 21 34.02 26.19 -43.04
C ASP A 21 33.76 25.31 -41.81
N ARG A 22 34.03 25.83 -40.62
CA ARG A 22 33.83 25.15 -39.31
C ARG A 22 32.34 25.02 -38.95
N ASN A 23 31.44 25.07 -39.93
CA ASN A 23 30.00 25.11 -39.69
C ASN A 23 29.25 23.91 -40.28
N GLU A 24 29.93 22.93 -40.87
CA GLU A 24 29.34 21.62 -41.20
C GLU A 24 29.67 20.59 -40.11
N ARG A 25 29.20 20.87 -38.89
CA ARG A 25 28.88 19.78 -37.97
C ARG A 25 27.73 19.05 -38.66
N PRO A 26 27.83 17.73 -38.98
CA PRO A 26 26.67 17.02 -39.50
C PRO A 26 25.54 17.29 -38.51
N THR A 27 24.45 17.86 -39.02
CA THR A 27 23.20 17.94 -38.27
C THR A 27 23.04 16.58 -37.65
N PHE A 28 23.09 16.53 -36.32
CA PHE A 28 22.84 15.29 -35.61
C PHE A 28 21.48 14.88 -36.14
N GLU A 29 21.45 13.88 -37.04
CA GLU A 29 20.21 13.35 -37.53
C GLU A 29 19.36 13.18 -36.29
N GLU A 30 18.17 13.76 -36.34
CA GLU A 30 17.12 13.57 -35.36
C GLU A 30 16.88 12.08 -35.33
N ARG A 31 17.71 11.39 -34.55
CA ARG A 31 17.86 9.95 -34.57
C ARG A 31 16.57 9.50 -33.94
N GLY A 32 15.62 9.18 -34.80
CA GLY A 32 14.27 8.81 -34.42
C GLY A 32 14.33 7.81 -33.27
N PRO A 33 13.34 7.84 -32.37
CA PRO A 33 13.41 7.22 -31.05
C PRO A 33 14.10 5.87 -31.15
N ARG A 34 15.30 5.73 -30.57
CA ARG A 34 16.06 4.48 -30.64
C ARG A 34 15.10 3.37 -30.26
N LEU A 35 14.99 2.34 -31.09
CA LEU A 35 14.07 1.22 -30.83
C LEU A 35 14.29 0.65 -29.42
N GLY A 36 15.52 0.71 -28.90
CA GLY A 36 15.83 0.47 -27.49
C GLY A 36 15.14 1.46 -26.53
N ASP A 37 15.34 2.77 -26.66
CA ASP A 37 14.74 3.77 -25.77
C ASP A 37 13.20 3.78 -25.83
N ALA A 38 12.61 3.59 -27.00
CA ALA A 38 11.16 3.46 -27.16
C ALA A 38 10.61 2.14 -26.58
N ALA A 39 11.30 1.02 -26.81
CA ALA A 39 10.91 -0.27 -26.24
C ALA A 39 11.11 -0.33 -24.72
N PHE A 40 12.15 0.30 -24.17
CA PHE A 40 12.35 0.39 -22.72
C PHE A 40 11.31 1.30 -22.06
N ARG A 41 10.87 2.38 -22.72
CA ARG A 41 9.72 3.17 -22.24
C ARG A 41 8.44 2.36 -22.28
N ALA A 42 8.15 1.68 -23.39
CA ALA A 42 6.99 0.80 -23.49
C ALA A 42 7.01 -0.33 -22.45
N GLN A 43 8.18 -0.92 -22.18
CA GLN A 43 8.36 -1.94 -21.14
C GLN A 43 8.16 -1.36 -19.73
N ARG A 44 8.70 -0.16 -19.47
CA ARG A 44 8.53 0.54 -18.19
C ARG A 44 7.07 0.92 -17.96
N GLU A 45 6.40 1.44 -18.98
CA GLU A 45 4.97 1.77 -18.96
C GLU A 45 4.12 0.51 -18.79
N ALA A 46 4.46 -0.60 -19.47
CA ALA A 46 3.76 -1.88 -19.30
C ALA A 46 3.95 -2.46 -17.88
N PHE A 47 5.14 -2.34 -17.30
CA PHE A 47 5.41 -2.76 -15.92
C PHE A 47 4.68 -1.86 -14.91
N GLU A 48 4.64 -0.56 -15.15
CA GLU A 48 3.89 0.38 -14.33
C GLU A 48 2.38 0.14 -14.43
N ALA A 49 1.86 -0.10 -15.64
CA ALA A 49 0.46 -0.47 -15.88
C ALA A 49 0.10 -1.81 -15.23
N ALA A 50 0.99 -2.81 -15.27
CA ALA A 50 0.80 -4.09 -14.58
C ALA A 50 0.77 -3.90 -13.06
N ASN A 51 1.67 -3.11 -12.49
CA ASN A 51 1.65 -2.79 -11.06
C ASN A 51 0.40 -2.00 -10.66
N GLN A 52 -0.05 -1.06 -11.50
CA GLN A 52 -1.31 -0.34 -11.27
C GLN A 52 -2.52 -1.27 -11.38
N ALA A 53 -2.53 -2.21 -12.33
CA ALA A 53 -3.58 -3.21 -12.46
C ALA A 53 -3.61 -4.16 -11.25
N LEU A 54 -2.45 -4.63 -10.79
CA LEU A 54 -2.33 -5.43 -9.55
C LEU A 54 -2.81 -4.65 -8.33
N LYS A 55 -2.45 -3.36 -8.22
CA LYS A 55 -2.94 -2.49 -7.14
C LYS A 55 -4.45 -2.31 -7.20
N LYS A 56 -5.02 -2.14 -8.40
CA LYS A 56 -6.48 -2.04 -8.61
C LYS A 56 -7.17 -3.36 -8.25
N LEU A 57 -6.66 -4.49 -8.71
CA LEU A 57 -7.18 -5.82 -8.38
C LEU A 57 -7.12 -6.10 -6.89
N ASN A 58 -5.99 -5.79 -6.23
CA ASN A 58 -5.88 -5.91 -4.79
C ASN A 58 -6.87 -4.99 -4.08
N MET A 59 -7.05 -3.74 -4.51
CA MET A 59 -8.07 -2.85 -3.93
C MET A 59 -9.49 -3.38 -4.09
N HIS A 60 -9.83 -4.02 -5.21
CA HIS A 60 -11.12 -4.67 -5.43
C HIS A 60 -11.27 -5.92 -4.55
N ALA A 61 -10.25 -6.78 -4.52
CA ALA A 61 -10.21 -7.99 -3.70
C ALA A 61 -10.31 -7.65 -2.20
N HIS A 62 -9.63 -6.62 -1.71
CA HIS A 62 -9.74 -6.18 -0.30
C HIS A 62 -11.15 -5.69 0.05
N GLY A 63 -11.89 -5.10 -0.91
CA GLY A 63 -13.29 -4.73 -0.71
C GLY A 63 -14.21 -5.96 -0.61
N GLU A 64 -13.94 -6.97 -1.43
CA GLU A 64 -14.67 -8.25 -1.41
C GLU A 64 -14.38 -9.05 -0.13
N VAL A 65 -13.12 -9.10 0.31
CA VAL A 65 -12.68 -9.74 1.56
C VAL A 65 -13.44 -9.19 2.77
N LEU A 66 -13.58 -7.86 2.89
CA LEU A 66 -14.35 -7.24 3.97
C LEU A 66 -15.84 -7.60 3.90
N THR A 67 -16.39 -7.72 2.69
CA THR A 67 -17.78 -8.09 2.47
C THR A 67 -18.02 -9.56 2.87
N ASN A 68 -17.10 -10.45 2.50
CA ASN A 68 -17.12 -11.86 2.89
C ASN A 68 -16.95 -12.03 4.41
N LEU A 69 -16.11 -11.23 5.05
CA LEU A 69 -15.95 -11.23 6.51
C LEU A 69 -17.26 -10.82 7.21
N LEU A 70 -17.96 -9.80 6.72
CA LEU A 70 -19.26 -9.40 7.28
C LEU A 70 -20.34 -10.46 7.04
N ALA A 71 -20.37 -11.06 5.85
CA ALA A 71 -21.31 -12.14 5.54
C ALA A 71 -21.06 -13.39 6.41
N ALA A 72 -19.80 -13.73 6.67
CA ALA A 72 -19.42 -14.77 7.62
C ALA A 72 -19.90 -14.44 9.03
N TRP A 73 -19.78 -13.18 9.45
CA TRP A 73 -20.26 -12.74 10.76
C TRP A 73 -21.80 -12.81 10.89
N GLU A 74 -22.51 -12.31 9.88
CA GLU A 74 -23.98 -12.36 9.80
C GLU A 74 -24.51 -13.79 9.84
N LYS A 75 -23.94 -14.69 9.03
CA LYS A 75 -24.33 -16.10 8.96
C LYS A 75 -23.76 -16.96 10.09
N ARG A 76 -22.88 -16.40 10.92
CA ARG A 76 -22.09 -17.15 11.91
C ARG A 76 -21.35 -18.35 11.31
N ASP A 77 -20.83 -18.19 10.10
CA ASP A 77 -20.14 -19.26 9.39
C ASP A 77 -18.61 -19.05 9.43
N PRO A 78 -17.87 -19.80 10.27
CA PRO A 78 -16.41 -19.75 10.33
C PRO A 78 -15.72 -20.14 9.01
N ALA A 79 -16.36 -20.93 8.16
CA ALA A 79 -15.78 -21.38 6.90
C ALA A 79 -15.74 -20.25 5.84
N GLN A 80 -16.60 -19.24 5.97
CA GLN A 80 -16.65 -18.09 5.06
C GLN A 80 -15.66 -16.98 5.42
N LEU A 81 -14.92 -17.10 6.53
CA LEU A 81 -13.88 -16.13 6.89
C LEU A 81 -12.72 -16.20 5.89
N PRO A 82 -12.36 -15.06 5.27
CA PRO A 82 -11.21 -14.97 4.37
C PRO A 82 -9.91 -15.51 4.98
N GLY A 83 -9.01 -15.99 4.12
CA GLY A 83 -7.69 -16.42 4.51
C GLY A 83 -6.85 -15.29 5.12
N ALA A 84 -5.91 -15.62 6.00
CA ALA A 84 -5.01 -14.62 6.60
C ALA A 84 -4.23 -13.83 5.53
N GLN A 85 -3.86 -14.47 4.42
CA GLN A 85 -3.20 -13.82 3.29
C GLN A 85 -4.08 -12.77 2.59
N GLU A 86 -5.39 -13.00 2.53
CA GLU A 86 -6.36 -12.12 1.87
C GLU A 86 -6.71 -10.90 2.74
N LEU A 87 -6.72 -11.10 4.06
CA LEU A 87 -6.86 -10.04 5.06
C LEU A 87 -5.64 -9.10 5.07
N GLY A 88 -4.48 -9.60 4.65
CA GLY A 88 -3.27 -8.81 4.48
C GLY A 88 -2.29 -8.94 5.65
N LYS A 89 -1.14 -8.26 5.53
CA LYS A 89 0.02 -8.45 6.40
C LYS A 89 -0.22 -8.06 7.87
N GLN A 90 -1.22 -7.23 8.13
CA GLN A 90 -1.57 -6.77 9.47
C GLN A 90 -2.26 -7.86 10.32
N VAL A 91 -2.80 -8.91 9.69
CA VAL A 91 -3.47 -10.02 10.39
C VAL A 91 -2.57 -11.25 10.37
N THR A 92 -2.06 -11.63 11.53
CA THR A 92 -1.30 -12.89 11.66
C THR A 92 -2.25 -14.09 11.61
N PRO A 93 -1.75 -15.29 11.24
CA PRO A 93 -2.57 -16.51 11.28
C PRO A 93 -3.18 -16.79 12.66
N ALA A 94 -2.48 -16.44 13.75
CA ALA A 94 -2.99 -16.60 15.11
C ALA A 94 -4.20 -15.69 15.40
N VAL A 95 -4.14 -14.41 14.97
CA VAL A 95 -5.28 -13.48 15.09
C VAL A 95 -6.47 -13.95 14.25
N ARG A 96 -6.21 -14.46 13.04
CA ARG A 96 -7.29 -15.03 12.21
C ARG A 96 -7.95 -16.26 12.89
N SER A 97 -7.16 -17.12 13.53
CA SER A 97 -7.69 -18.26 14.29
C SER A 97 -8.56 -17.82 15.47
N SER A 98 -8.20 -16.73 16.17
CA SER A 98 -9.04 -16.20 17.26
C SER A 98 -10.37 -15.64 16.74
N TRP A 99 -10.40 -15.07 15.52
CA TRP A 99 -11.63 -14.63 14.87
C TRP A 99 -12.55 -15.80 14.53
N VAL A 100 -11.98 -16.86 13.96
CA VAL A 100 -12.70 -18.11 13.66
C VAL A 100 -13.31 -18.71 14.93
N GLN A 101 -12.52 -18.77 16.01
CA GLN A 101 -13.00 -19.30 17.30
C GLN A 101 -14.09 -18.41 17.91
N ALA A 102 -13.92 -17.09 17.89
CA ALA A 102 -14.91 -16.16 18.42
C ALA A 102 -16.23 -16.25 17.63
N LEU A 103 -16.15 -16.39 16.30
CA LEU A 103 -17.33 -16.51 15.46
C LEU A 103 -18.10 -17.81 15.69
N ALA A 104 -17.37 -18.93 15.85
CA ALA A 104 -17.93 -20.25 16.13
C ALA A 104 -18.50 -20.37 17.56
N SER A 105 -18.13 -19.46 18.47
CA SER A 105 -18.63 -19.42 19.83
C SER A 105 -20.04 -18.81 19.90
N ALA A 106 -20.78 -19.15 20.95
CA ALA A 106 -22.12 -18.62 21.19
C ALA A 106 -22.12 -17.08 21.22
N PRO A 107 -23.13 -16.41 20.64
CA PRO A 107 -23.15 -14.96 20.52
C PRO A 107 -23.15 -14.27 21.89
N GLY A 108 -22.10 -13.49 22.14
CA GLY A 108 -22.04 -12.56 23.27
C GLY A 108 -23.02 -11.40 23.12
N LYS A 109 -23.39 -10.78 24.24
CA LYS A 109 -24.34 -9.66 24.28
C LYS A 109 -23.70 -8.27 24.19
N ASP A 110 -22.41 -8.13 24.48
CA ASP A 110 -21.76 -6.81 24.50
C ASP A 110 -20.42 -6.82 23.77
N ALA A 111 -20.34 -5.98 22.74
CA ALA A 111 -19.12 -5.65 22.00
C ALA A 111 -18.90 -4.13 21.91
N THR A 112 -19.62 -3.35 22.72
CA THR A 112 -19.64 -1.89 22.62
C THR A 112 -18.28 -1.30 22.92
N GLU A 113 -17.63 -1.75 24.00
CA GLU A 113 -16.27 -1.31 24.35
C GLU A 113 -15.25 -1.74 23.29
N ALA A 114 -15.30 -2.99 22.83
CA ALA A 114 -14.40 -3.51 21.80
C ALA A 114 -14.53 -2.73 20.47
N LEU A 115 -15.76 -2.38 20.08
CA LEU A 115 -16.02 -1.54 18.92
C LEU A 115 -15.47 -0.13 19.09
N LEU A 116 -15.60 0.48 20.28
CA LEU A 116 -15.00 1.78 20.57
C LEU A 116 -13.47 1.74 20.53
N ARG A 117 -12.86 0.67 21.05
CA ARG A 117 -11.40 0.46 20.95
C ARG A 117 -10.95 0.35 19.50
N LEU A 118 -11.69 -0.39 18.66
CA LEU A 118 -11.44 -0.47 17.22
C LEU A 118 -11.53 0.89 16.53
N GLU A 119 -12.53 1.71 16.85
CA GLU A 119 -12.68 3.06 16.28
C GLU A 119 -11.55 4.00 16.71
N ILE A 120 -11.08 3.90 17.96
CA ILE A 120 -9.93 4.64 18.45
C ILE A 120 -8.67 4.18 17.72
N ALA A 121 -8.45 2.88 17.58
CA ALA A 121 -7.31 2.31 16.87
C ALA A 121 -7.29 2.70 15.38
N ALA A 122 -8.47 2.76 14.75
CA ALA A 122 -8.65 3.15 13.35
C ALA A 122 -8.65 4.67 13.14
N GLU A 123 -8.57 5.47 14.21
CA GLU A 123 -8.59 6.94 14.18
C GLU A 123 -9.82 7.52 13.44
N LEU A 124 -10.96 6.81 13.50
CA LEU A 124 -12.20 7.20 12.81
C LEU A 124 -13.10 8.07 13.68
N PRO A 125 -13.97 8.91 13.09
CA PRO A 125 -15.00 9.62 13.84
C PRO A 125 -16.00 8.63 14.43
N THR A 126 -16.29 8.79 15.72
CA THR A 126 -17.31 8.00 16.43
C THR A 126 -18.68 8.71 16.26
N PRO A 127 -19.77 7.97 16.00
CA PRO A 127 -21.12 8.54 15.91
C PRO A 127 -21.50 9.34 17.16
N ALA A 128 -22.33 10.37 16.99
CA ALA A 128 -22.70 11.31 18.06
C ALA A 128 -23.19 10.61 19.33
N GLU A 129 -24.00 9.57 19.17
CA GLU A 129 -24.57 8.73 20.24
C GLU A 129 -23.51 8.07 21.13
N HIS A 130 -22.30 7.86 20.61
CA HIS A 130 -21.22 7.15 21.29
C HIS A 130 -20.02 8.04 21.69
N ILE A 131 -20.08 9.36 21.43
CA ILE A 131 -18.99 10.28 21.74
C ILE A 131 -18.66 10.29 23.24
N SER A 132 -19.68 10.31 24.10
CA SER A 132 -19.48 10.28 25.56
C SER A 132 -18.81 8.99 26.02
N ALA A 133 -19.22 7.84 25.46
CA ALA A 133 -18.64 6.54 25.77
C ALA A 133 -17.16 6.46 25.32
N ARG A 134 -16.83 6.99 24.14
CA ARG A 134 -15.44 7.07 23.66
C ARG A 134 -14.57 7.91 24.61
N ARG A 135 -15.04 9.09 25.02
CA ARG A 135 -14.30 9.98 25.93
C ARG A 135 -14.07 9.30 27.28
N MET A 136 -15.10 8.64 27.83
CA MET A 136 -14.98 7.89 29.07
C MET A 136 -13.93 6.77 28.95
N LEU A 137 -13.97 6.00 27.86
CA LEU A 137 -12.99 4.95 27.60
C LEU A 137 -11.56 5.51 27.51
N GLN A 138 -11.36 6.62 26.80
CA GLN A 138 -10.05 7.27 26.72
C GLN A 138 -9.52 7.67 28.10
N LEU A 139 -10.38 8.21 28.98
CA LEU A 139 -9.99 8.52 30.35
C LEU A 139 -9.63 7.25 31.15
N GLN A 140 -10.39 6.16 30.98
CA GLN A 140 -10.08 4.87 31.62
C GLN A 140 -8.76 4.27 31.13
N LEU A 141 -8.39 4.49 29.87
CA LEU A 141 -7.10 4.04 29.35
C LEU A 141 -5.94 4.84 29.95
N LEU A 142 -6.13 6.15 30.16
CA LEU A 142 -5.13 7.00 30.81
C LEU A 142 -4.86 6.60 32.27
N THR A 143 -5.84 6.03 32.97
CA THR A 143 -5.63 5.54 34.35
C THR A 143 -4.91 4.19 34.40
N LYS A 144 -4.91 3.41 33.33
CA LYS A 144 -4.26 2.11 33.24
C LYS A 144 -2.88 2.21 32.56
N ARG A 145 -1.86 2.67 33.31
CA ARG A 145 -0.49 2.92 32.82
C ARG A 145 0.20 1.77 32.05
N ASN A 146 -0.19 0.52 32.27
CA ASN A 146 0.42 -0.66 31.64
C ASN A 146 -0.53 -1.43 30.71
N ALA A 147 -1.69 -0.87 30.37
CA ALA A 147 -2.61 -1.55 29.46
C ALA A 147 -2.15 -1.39 28.00
N PRO A 148 -2.23 -2.45 27.17
CA PRO A 148 -1.86 -2.36 25.76
C PRO A 148 -2.77 -1.38 25.03
N ALA A 149 -2.17 -0.62 24.12
CA ALA A 149 -2.89 0.40 23.37
C ALA A 149 -3.95 -0.24 22.48
N PRO A 150 -5.08 0.46 22.18
CA PRO A 150 -6.07 -0.03 21.21
C PRO A 150 -5.45 -0.37 19.84
N ALA A 151 -4.38 0.36 19.44
CA ALA A 151 -3.65 0.09 18.21
C ALA A 151 -2.84 -1.22 18.22
N GLU A 152 -2.52 -1.78 19.40
CA GLU A 152 -1.80 -3.05 19.53
C GLU A 152 -2.75 -4.25 19.66
N THR A 153 -3.94 -4.00 20.21
CA THR A 153 -4.94 -5.04 20.54
C THR A 153 -6.14 -5.06 19.59
N TRP A 154 -6.11 -4.27 18.52
CA TRP A 154 -7.23 -4.19 17.57
C TRP A 154 -7.61 -5.56 16.97
N GLY A 155 -6.65 -6.47 16.78
CA GLY A 155 -6.92 -7.83 16.29
C GLY A 155 -7.75 -8.65 17.29
N GLU A 156 -7.47 -8.53 18.58
CA GLU A 156 -8.27 -9.18 19.63
C GLU A 156 -9.63 -8.51 19.81
N ASP A 157 -9.67 -7.18 19.72
CA ASP A 157 -10.92 -6.43 19.81
C ASP A 157 -11.85 -6.73 18.62
N ALA A 158 -11.30 -6.94 17.41
CA ALA A 158 -12.05 -7.47 16.26
C ALA A 158 -12.62 -8.86 16.55
N ALA A 159 -11.86 -9.75 17.20
CA ALA A 159 -12.36 -11.06 17.60
C ALA A 159 -13.56 -10.95 18.55
N LYS A 160 -13.47 -10.08 19.56
CA LYS A 160 -14.57 -9.83 20.51
C LYS A 160 -15.82 -9.32 19.82
N VAL A 161 -15.67 -8.42 18.84
CA VAL A 161 -16.81 -7.92 18.07
C VAL A 161 -17.44 -9.02 17.20
N LEU A 162 -16.62 -9.81 16.50
CA LEU A 162 -17.10 -10.96 15.70
C LEU A 162 -17.78 -12.04 16.57
N GLY A 163 -17.37 -12.16 17.84
CA GLY A 163 -18.01 -13.04 18.81
C GLY A 163 -19.37 -12.53 19.33
N ALA A 164 -19.68 -11.24 19.18
CA ALA A 164 -20.96 -10.67 19.59
C ALA A 164 -22.05 -10.83 18.53
N SER A 165 -23.31 -10.70 18.97
CA SER A 165 -24.47 -10.75 18.08
C SER A 165 -24.34 -9.77 16.92
N PHE A 166 -24.71 -10.20 15.70
CA PHE A 166 -24.67 -9.32 14.54
C PHE A 166 -25.72 -8.21 14.68
N ASP A 167 -25.29 -6.98 14.46
CA ASP A 167 -26.15 -5.80 14.40
C ASP A 167 -25.78 -4.98 13.16
N ALA A 168 -26.77 -4.64 12.34
CA ALA A 168 -26.55 -3.97 11.07
C ALA A 168 -25.97 -2.55 11.24
N GLY A 169 -26.35 -1.84 12.31
CA GLY A 169 -25.82 -0.52 12.63
C GLY A 169 -24.32 -0.57 12.99
N ASN A 170 -23.94 -1.55 13.79
CA ASN A 170 -22.57 -1.80 14.20
C ASN A 170 -21.73 -2.39 13.05
N ALA A 171 -22.31 -3.20 12.17
CA ALA A 171 -21.62 -3.81 11.03
C ALA A 171 -20.93 -2.79 10.14
N ARG A 172 -21.60 -1.66 9.83
CA ARG A 172 -20.99 -0.59 9.04
C ARG A 172 -19.82 0.10 9.74
N ARG A 173 -19.91 0.25 11.07
CA ARG A 173 -18.83 0.84 11.88
C ARG A 173 -17.61 -0.07 11.92
N VAL A 174 -17.82 -1.36 12.17
CA VAL A 174 -16.78 -2.40 12.12
C VAL A 174 -16.12 -2.43 10.75
N GLN A 175 -16.91 -2.42 9.68
CA GLN A 175 -16.40 -2.42 8.31
C GLN A 175 -15.45 -1.24 8.05
N ASN A 176 -15.83 -0.04 8.46
CA ASN A 176 -15.02 1.16 8.28
C ASN A 176 -13.72 1.08 9.11
N ALA A 177 -13.80 0.63 10.37
CA ALA A 177 -12.64 0.46 11.24
C ALA A 177 -11.66 -0.58 10.68
N LEU A 178 -12.14 -1.77 10.32
CA LEU A 178 -11.31 -2.83 9.73
C LEU A 178 -10.71 -2.39 8.38
N LYS A 179 -11.48 -1.69 7.54
CA LYS A 179 -10.95 -1.15 6.27
C LYS A 179 -9.79 -0.19 6.47
N ALA A 180 -9.81 0.62 7.53
CA ALA A 180 -8.70 1.52 7.85
C ALA A 180 -7.50 0.73 8.41
N LEU A 181 -7.74 -0.19 9.35
CA LEU A 181 -6.71 -0.98 10.03
C LEU A 181 -5.96 -1.93 9.08
N LEU A 182 -6.68 -2.61 8.16
CA LEU A 182 -6.07 -3.53 7.20
C LEU A 182 -5.25 -2.84 6.11
N LYS A 183 -5.43 -1.52 5.93
CA LYS A 183 -4.67 -0.71 4.96
C LYS A 183 -3.38 -0.14 5.53
N ARG A 184 -3.19 -0.20 6.84
CA ARG A 184 -1.98 0.34 7.49
C ARG A 184 -0.74 -0.47 7.14
#